data_AF-A0A9E5RH44-F1
#
_entry.id   AF-A0A9E5RH44-F1
#
_cell.length_a   1.000
_cell.length_b   1.000
_cell.length_c   1.000
_cell.angle_alpha   90.00
_cell.angle_beta   90.00
_cell.angle_gamma   90.00
#
_symmetry.space_group_name_H-M   'P 1'
#
loop_
_entity.id
_entity.type
_entity.pdbx_description
1 polymer ?
#
loop_
_entity_poly.entity_id
_entity_poly.type
_entity_poly.pdbx_seq_one_letter_code
_entity_poly.pdbx_strand_id
1 'polypeptide(L)'
;MNVNLRQMTIQFLRHIGFVSGAKIWLRISWDLPVEIIPDNWNCYWKNNQLIYSHYIFCGSITPQGFSLYCCTQGGHDRQGNICWQLTPKRYADGWALAFKFSYLGATVSFYPNQPDKGISNNHIKQCQCLFYEIDDLPLAGQHDVLERFKHTTGLEPAAVVYTGGKSLHVYFRCTIGLSPESWICLNRKLAIAQNADPAICNLARSMRLPGMVRREVKNGELSSARAITLEDYSTSQYSFRKLNTALDATGLFPYG
;
A
#
# COMPACT_ATOMS: atom_id res chain seq x y z
N MET A 1 -10.38 -7.02 -22.60
CA MET A 1 -11.30 -6.95 -21.43
C MET A 1 -11.30 -5.53 -20.90
N ASN A 2 -12.46 -4.86 -20.83
CA ASN A 2 -12.58 -3.58 -20.13
C ASN A 2 -12.44 -3.85 -18.63
N VAL A 3 -11.23 -3.67 -18.09
CA VAL A 3 -10.96 -3.91 -16.67
C VAL A 3 -11.72 -2.86 -15.86
N ASN A 4 -12.68 -3.29 -15.05
CA ASN A 4 -13.35 -2.40 -14.10
C ASN A 4 -12.40 -2.14 -12.92
N LEU A 5 -11.62 -1.06 -13.02
CA LEU A 5 -10.62 -0.66 -12.03
C LEU A 5 -11.19 -0.50 -10.62
N ARG A 6 -12.44 -0.04 -10.48
CA ARG A 6 -13.11 0.07 -9.18
C ARG A 6 -13.35 -1.28 -8.55
N GLN A 7 -13.89 -2.23 -9.31
CA GLN A 7 -14.13 -3.59 -8.82
C GLN A 7 -12.83 -4.27 -8.43
N MET A 8 -11.75 -4.04 -9.17
CA MET A 8 -10.41 -4.50 -8.83
C MET A 8 -9.94 -3.96 -7.47
N THR A 9 -10.11 -2.67 -7.19
CA THR A 9 -9.79 -2.10 -5.87
C THR A 9 -10.59 -2.77 -4.76
N ILE A 10 -11.90 -2.93 -4.96
CA ILE A 10 -12.80 -3.57 -3.98
C ILE A 10 -12.36 -5.00 -3.71
N GLN A 11 -12.08 -5.74 -4.77
CA GLN A 11 -11.64 -7.12 -4.71
C GLN A 11 -10.32 -7.25 -3.96
N PHE A 12 -9.32 -6.46 -4.32
CA PHE A 12 -8.03 -6.44 -3.64
C PHE A 12 -8.17 -6.19 -2.14
N LEU A 13 -8.86 -5.11 -1.76
CA LEU A 13 -9.03 -4.71 -0.35
C LEU A 13 -9.67 -5.86 0.46
N ARG A 14 -10.69 -6.53 -0.09
CA ARG A 14 -11.31 -7.70 0.57
C ARG A 14 -10.33 -8.86 0.77
N HIS A 15 -9.52 -9.18 -0.23
CA HIS A 15 -8.57 -10.29 -0.16
C HIS A 15 -7.48 -10.06 0.87
N ILE A 16 -7.02 -8.81 1.04
CA ILE A 16 -6.01 -8.48 2.06
C ILE A 16 -6.60 -8.17 3.46
N GLY A 17 -7.92 -8.33 3.65
CA GLY A 17 -8.56 -8.31 4.97
C GLY A 17 -9.33 -7.05 5.34
N PHE A 18 -9.55 -6.11 4.41
CA PHE A 18 -10.47 -5.01 4.64
C PHE A 18 -11.93 -5.48 4.55
N VAL A 19 -12.75 -5.04 5.49
CA VAL A 19 -14.20 -5.31 5.55
C VAL A 19 -14.99 -4.02 5.48
N SER A 20 -16.28 -4.09 5.17
CA SER A 20 -17.16 -2.91 5.14
C SER A 20 -17.11 -2.17 6.49
N GLY A 21 -16.98 -0.85 6.45
CA GLY A 21 -16.81 0.00 7.64
C GLY A 21 -15.38 0.07 8.19
N ALA A 22 -14.46 -0.83 7.79
CA ALA A 22 -13.07 -0.77 8.22
C ALA A 22 -12.42 0.57 7.79
N LYS A 23 -11.48 1.04 8.60
CA LYS A 23 -10.77 2.30 8.34
C LYS A 23 -9.81 2.12 7.17
N ILE A 24 -9.70 3.13 6.31
CA ILE A 24 -8.68 3.18 5.25
C ILE A 24 -7.99 4.52 5.27
N TRP A 25 -6.66 4.50 5.15
CA TRP A 25 -5.82 5.69 5.05
C TRP A 25 -5.20 5.76 3.67
N LEU A 26 -5.25 6.94 3.07
CA LEU A 26 -4.57 7.22 1.81
C LEU A 26 -3.63 8.40 1.99
N ARG A 27 -2.46 8.29 1.38
CA ARG A 27 -1.56 9.41 1.12
C ARG A 27 -1.56 9.65 -0.38
N ILE A 28 -1.87 10.88 -0.77
CA ILE A 28 -1.78 11.32 -2.16
C ILE A 28 -0.68 12.38 -2.26
N SER A 29 0.36 12.10 -3.04
CA SER A 29 1.51 12.98 -3.23
C SER A 29 1.76 13.33 -4.69
N TRP A 30 2.30 14.53 -4.91
CA TRP A 30 2.83 14.93 -6.19
C TRP A 30 4.34 14.69 -6.17
N ASP A 31 4.79 13.66 -6.88
CA ASP A 31 6.20 13.26 -6.93
C ASP A 31 6.84 13.54 -8.30
N LEU A 32 6.11 14.21 -9.19
CA LEU A 32 6.55 14.54 -10.53
C LEU A 32 7.12 15.97 -10.60
N PRO A 33 7.86 16.34 -11.66
CA PRO A 33 8.38 17.68 -11.86
C PRO A 33 7.34 18.79 -11.70
N VAL A 34 7.79 19.98 -11.29
CA VAL A 34 6.93 21.15 -11.02
C VAL A 34 6.19 21.62 -12.27
N GLU A 35 6.84 21.50 -13.43
CA GLU A 35 6.35 22.04 -14.71
C GLU A 35 5.04 21.39 -15.17
N ILE A 36 4.70 20.24 -14.61
CA ILE A 36 3.50 19.48 -14.96
C ILE A 36 2.49 19.35 -13.82
N ILE A 37 2.69 20.09 -12.72
CA ILE A 37 1.76 20.06 -11.60
C ILE A 37 0.40 20.66 -11.98
N PRO A 38 -0.73 20.09 -11.54
CA PRO A 38 -2.03 20.69 -11.78
C PRO A 38 -2.12 22.08 -11.12
N ASP A 39 -2.68 23.06 -11.83
CA ASP A 39 -2.80 24.46 -11.38
C ASP A 39 -3.39 24.63 -9.97
N ASN A 40 -4.28 23.71 -9.57
CA ASN A 40 -4.98 23.76 -8.29
C ASN A 40 -4.37 22.82 -7.23
N TRP A 41 -3.14 22.35 -7.42
CA TRP A 41 -2.44 21.58 -6.39
C TRP A 41 -1.94 22.52 -5.29
N ASN A 42 -2.31 22.24 -4.04
CA ASN A 42 -1.92 23.09 -2.93
C ASN A 42 -0.39 23.07 -2.74
N CYS A 43 0.20 24.24 -2.59
CA CYS A 43 1.61 24.41 -2.27
C CYS A 43 1.80 25.43 -1.15
N TYR A 44 2.97 25.40 -0.51
CA TYR A 44 3.37 26.37 0.50
C TYR A 44 4.88 26.62 0.43
N TRP A 45 5.33 27.78 0.91
CA TRP A 45 6.74 28.13 0.95
C TRP A 45 7.35 27.77 2.30
N LYS A 46 8.54 27.17 2.29
CA LYS A 46 9.36 26.96 3.49
C LYS A 46 10.83 27.16 3.14
N ASN A 47 11.53 28.03 3.86
CA ASN A 47 12.95 28.34 3.63
C ASN A 47 13.29 28.66 2.16
N ASN A 48 12.50 29.52 1.51
CA ASN A 48 12.61 29.88 0.08
C ASN A 48 12.47 28.70 -0.90
N GLN A 49 11.96 27.56 -0.46
CA GLN A 49 11.62 26.43 -1.31
C GLN A 49 10.10 26.29 -1.39
N LEU A 50 9.59 26.15 -2.62
CA LEU A 50 8.19 25.78 -2.86
C LEU A 50 8.01 24.29 -2.55
N ILE A 51 7.10 23.98 -1.62
CA ILE A 51 6.78 22.63 -1.20
C ILE A 51 5.34 22.30 -1.64
N TYR A 52 5.18 21.15 -2.29
CA TYR A 52 3.87 20.64 -2.66
C TYR A 52 3.23 19.89 -1.51
N SER A 53 1.95 20.18 -1.29
CA SER A 53 1.19 19.52 -0.23
C SER A 53 1.05 18.04 -0.58
N HIS A 54 1.24 17.18 0.42
CA HIS A 54 0.70 15.83 0.39
C HIS A 54 -0.66 15.85 1.07
N TYR A 55 -1.64 15.21 0.47
CA TYR A 55 -2.96 15.07 1.06
C TYR A 55 -3.04 13.75 1.82
N ILE A 56 -3.41 13.83 3.09
CA ILE A 56 -3.77 12.66 3.89
C ILE A 56 -5.28 12.57 3.94
N PHE A 57 -5.79 11.39 3.66
CA PHE A 57 -7.20 11.07 3.79
C PHE A 57 -7.38 9.88 4.73
N CYS A 58 -8.49 9.91 5.45
CA CYS A 58 -8.97 8.80 6.26
C CYS A 58 -10.46 8.62 5.99
N GLY A 59 -10.91 7.38 5.90
CA GLY A 59 -12.32 7.10 5.75
C GLY A 59 -12.62 5.64 5.99
N SER A 60 -13.72 5.17 5.40
CA SER A 60 -14.24 3.83 5.64
C SER A 60 -14.53 3.10 4.34
N ILE A 61 -14.26 1.80 4.35
CA ILE A 61 -14.62 0.89 3.26
C ILE A 61 -16.13 0.85 3.07
N THR A 62 -16.57 0.88 1.82
CA THR A 62 -17.97 0.82 1.41
C THR A 62 -18.17 -0.27 0.36
N PRO A 63 -19.42 -0.68 0.06
CA PRO A 63 -19.67 -1.62 -1.04
C PRO A 63 -19.17 -1.12 -2.41
N GLN A 64 -19.04 0.20 -2.59
CA GLN A 64 -18.57 0.85 -3.82
C GLN A 64 -17.08 1.20 -3.81
N GLY A 65 -16.32 0.75 -2.81
CA GLY A 65 -14.90 1.06 -2.62
C GLY A 65 -14.66 1.63 -1.24
N PHE A 66 -14.60 2.95 -1.13
CA PHE A 66 -14.42 3.64 0.14
C PHE A 66 -14.90 5.10 0.06
N SER A 67 -15.24 5.65 1.22
CA SER A 67 -15.41 7.08 1.43
C SER A 67 -14.14 7.69 2.01
N LEU A 68 -13.96 9.01 1.88
CA LEU A 68 -12.78 9.71 2.41
C LEU A 68 -13.17 11.03 3.07
N TYR A 69 -12.43 11.40 4.10
CA TYR A 69 -12.37 12.73 4.66
C TYR A 69 -10.96 13.28 4.42
N CYS A 70 -10.85 14.57 4.08
CA CYS A 70 -9.54 15.23 4.15
C CYS A 70 -9.09 15.26 5.61
N CYS A 71 -7.81 15.03 5.86
CA CYS A 71 -7.20 15.16 7.17
C CYS A 71 -6.27 16.37 7.24
N THR A 72 -6.20 16.98 8.42
CA THR A 72 -5.20 18.00 8.78
C THR A 72 -4.39 17.51 9.98
N GLN A 73 -3.26 18.16 10.25
CA GLN A 73 -2.48 17.87 11.46
C GLN A 73 -3.30 18.30 12.69
N GLY A 74 -3.57 17.36 13.59
CA GLY A 74 -4.32 17.56 14.83
C GLY A 74 -3.43 17.65 16.07
N GLY A 75 -2.13 17.88 15.89
CA GLY A 75 -1.12 17.88 16.95
C GLY A 75 -0.25 16.62 16.96
N HIS A 76 0.40 16.37 18.10
CA HIS A 76 1.32 15.25 18.29
C HIS A 76 0.88 14.36 19.46
N ASP A 77 1.15 13.05 19.36
CA ASP A 77 1.01 12.13 20.49
C ASP A 77 2.13 12.32 21.53
N ARG A 78 2.08 11.55 22.63
CA ARG A 78 3.10 11.60 23.70
C ARG A 78 4.50 11.21 23.23
N GLN A 79 4.63 10.54 22.09
CA GLN A 79 5.87 10.12 21.47
C GLN A 79 6.31 11.08 20.35
N GLY A 80 5.62 12.22 20.17
CA GLY A 80 5.94 13.22 19.16
C GLY A 80 5.47 12.87 17.75
N ASN A 81 4.65 11.83 17.54
CA ASN A 81 4.13 11.48 16.22
C ASN A 81 2.92 12.33 15.86
N ILE A 82 2.81 12.72 14.60
CA ILE A 82 1.69 13.50 14.10
C ILE A 82 0.39 12.68 14.19
N CYS A 83 -0.57 13.21 14.95
CA CYS A 83 -1.95 12.76 14.96
C CYS A 83 -2.71 13.48 13.84
N TRP A 84 -3.49 12.74 13.05
CA TRP A 84 -4.29 13.31 11.97
C TRP A 84 -5.74 13.47 12.41
N GLN A 85 -6.32 14.63 12.14
CA GLN A 85 -7.70 14.96 12.47
C GLN A 85 -8.53 15.05 11.19
N LEU A 86 -9.73 14.48 11.22
CA LEU A 86 -10.69 14.59 10.12
C LEU A 86 -11.20 16.02 10.02
N THR A 87 -11.22 16.56 8.81
CA THR A 87 -11.88 17.83 8.51
C THR A 87 -13.36 17.59 8.15
N PRO A 88 -14.21 18.63 8.13
CA PRO A 88 -15.59 18.52 7.64
C PRO A 88 -15.69 18.12 6.16
N LYS A 89 -14.60 18.26 5.38
CA LYS A 89 -14.59 17.96 3.95
C LYS A 89 -14.60 16.45 3.71
N ARG A 90 -15.77 15.94 3.32
CA ARG A 90 -16.05 14.53 3.04
C ARG A 90 -16.31 14.29 1.55
N TYR A 91 -15.85 13.15 1.06
CA TYR A 91 -16.16 12.61 -0.25
C TYR A 91 -16.86 11.26 -0.06
N ALA A 92 -18.14 11.20 -0.43
CA ALA A 92 -18.91 9.95 -0.35
C ALA A 92 -18.32 8.88 -1.29
N ASP A 93 -17.94 9.29 -2.50
CA ASP A 93 -17.20 8.45 -3.45
C ASP A 93 -15.70 8.77 -3.39
N GLY A 94 -15.06 8.30 -2.33
CA GLY A 94 -13.63 8.48 -2.10
C GLY A 94 -12.77 7.78 -3.15
N TRP A 95 -13.25 6.66 -3.70
CA TRP A 95 -12.56 5.96 -4.80
C TRP A 95 -12.45 6.85 -6.05
N ALA A 96 -13.54 7.50 -6.47
CA ALA A 96 -13.53 8.37 -7.64
C ALA A 96 -12.57 9.56 -7.46
N LEU A 97 -12.51 10.12 -6.24
CA LEU A 97 -11.53 11.15 -5.91
C LEU A 97 -10.09 10.65 -6.06
N ALA A 98 -9.76 9.52 -5.45
CA ALA A 98 -8.42 8.93 -5.51
C ALA A 98 -8.03 8.60 -6.96
N PHE A 99 -8.96 8.02 -7.72
CA PHE A 99 -8.75 7.73 -9.13
C PHE A 99 -8.46 9.00 -9.94
N LYS A 100 -9.25 10.07 -9.75
CA LYS A 100 -9.03 11.37 -10.39
C LYS A 100 -7.62 11.90 -10.11
N PHE A 101 -7.18 11.87 -8.85
CA PHE A 101 -5.82 12.29 -8.49
C PHE A 101 -4.75 11.45 -9.20
N SER A 102 -4.91 10.12 -9.21
CA SER A 102 -3.96 9.24 -9.91
C SER A 102 -3.90 9.52 -11.41
N TYR A 103 -5.05 9.82 -12.03
CA TYR A 103 -5.15 10.13 -13.45
C TYR A 103 -4.47 11.47 -13.81
N LEU A 104 -4.48 12.42 -12.89
CA LEU A 104 -3.72 13.67 -13.01
C LEU A 104 -2.21 13.48 -12.83
N GLY A 105 -1.75 12.30 -12.41
CA GLY A 105 -0.33 11.99 -12.24
C GLY A 105 0.13 11.87 -10.79
N ALA A 106 -0.75 12.12 -9.82
CA ALA A 106 -0.40 12.00 -8.41
C ALA A 106 -0.18 10.53 -8.00
N THR A 107 0.77 10.28 -7.12
CA THR A 107 0.93 8.99 -6.46
C THR A 107 -0.18 8.82 -5.44
N VAL A 108 -1.01 7.79 -5.61
CA VAL A 108 -1.97 7.33 -4.60
C VAL A 108 -1.41 6.09 -3.91
N SER A 109 -1.18 6.21 -2.61
CA SER A 109 -0.73 5.11 -1.75
C SER A 109 -1.71 4.90 -0.60
N PHE A 110 -1.86 3.66 -0.14
CA PHE A 110 -2.67 3.28 1.00
C PHE A 110 -1.83 2.56 2.06
N TYR A 111 -2.36 2.41 3.27
CA TYR A 111 -1.66 1.76 4.38
C TYR A 111 -2.32 0.41 4.69
N PRO A 112 -1.68 -0.73 4.34
CA PRO A 112 -2.29 -2.05 4.52
C PRO A 112 -2.61 -2.39 5.99
N ASN A 113 -1.72 -2.04 6.92
CA ASN A 113 -1.88 -2.31 8.36
C ASN A 113 -2.64 -1.22 9.14
N GLN A 114 -3.55 -0.50 8.48
CA GLN A 114 -4.55 0.43 9.04
C GLN A 114 -4.16 1.09 10.38
N PRO A 115 -3.39 2.18 10.37
CA PRO A 115 -3.10 2.90 11.61
C PRO A 115 -4.37 3.47 12.26
N ASP A 116 -4.34 3.66 13.57
CA ASP A 116 -5.52 4.18 14.27
C ASP A 116 -5.63 5.71 14.19
N LYS A 117 -4.60 6.43 14.65
CA LYS A 117 -4.61 7.90 14.82
C LYS A 117 -3.83 8.67 13.77
N GLY A 118 -3.08 7.99 12.92
CA GLY A 118 -2.23 8.63 11.93
C GLY A 118 -1.23 7.69 11.31
N ILE A 119 -0.62 8.11 10.21
CA ILE A 119 0.22 7.26 9.35
C ILE A 119 1.65 6.99 9.89
N SER A 120 1.83 6.89 11.21
CA SER A 120 3.10 6.57 11.86
C SER A 120 3.09 5.13 12.40
N ASN A 121 4.28 4.56 12.61
CA ASN A 121 4.44 3.20 13.13
C ASN A 121 3.80 3.01 14.50
N ASN A 122 3.92 4.00 15.37
CA ASN A 122 3.41 3.95 16.74
C ASN A 122 1.87 3.89 16.81
N HIS A 123 1.19 4.29 15.73
CA HIS A 123 -0.26 4.23 15.62
C HIS A 123 -0.79 2.88 15.11
N ILE A 124 0.09 1.96 14.74
CA ILE A 124 -0.31 0.60 14.32
C ILE A 124 -0.27 -0.31 15.53
N LYS A 125 -1.42 -0.90 15.84
CA LYS A 125 -1.60 -1.80 16.99
C LYS A 125 -1.78 -3.25 16.58
N GLN A 126 -2.26 -3.48 15.36
CA GLN A 126 -2.44 -4.80 14.77
C GLN A 126 -2.17 -4.74 13.27
N CYS A 127 -1.58 -5.80 12.74
CA CYS A 127 -1.23 -5.91 11.33
C CYS A 127 -2.01 -7.06 10.69
N GLN A 128 -2.80 -6.78 9.65
CA GLN A 128 -3.69 -7.77 9.01
C GLN A 128 -3.01 -8.52 7.87
N CYS A 129 -1.88 -8.01 7.37
CA CYS A 129 -1.15 -8.63 6.27
C CYS A 129 0.35 -8.41 6.39
N LEU A 130 1.13 -9.39 5.93
CA LEU A 130 2.53 -9.20 5.53
C LEU A 130 2.58 -8.72 4.09
N PHE A 131 3.64 -8.02 3.72
CA PHE A 131 3.84 -7.60 2.34
C PHE A 131 5.31 -7.35 2.03
N TYR A 132 5.66 -7.60 0.76
CA TYR A 132 6.96 -7.28 0.19
C TYR A 132 6.80 -6.79 -1.25
N GLU A 133 7.88 -6.26 -1.81
CA GLU A 133 7.99 -5.90 -3.22
C GLU A 133 9.12 -6.69 -3.88
N ILE A 134 8.95 -7.03 -5.15
CA ILE A 134 10.00 -7.56 -6.02
C ILE A 134 10.22 -6.49 -7.09
N ASP A 135 11.42 -5.91 -7.16
CA ASP A 135 11.70 -4.79 -8.06
C ASP A 135 13.11 -4.82 -8.67
N ASP A 136 13.94 -5.79 -8.26
CA ASP A 136 15.31 -6.01 -8.71
C ASP A 136 15.41 -6.84 -10.01
N LEU A 137 14.31 -7.51 -10.41
CA LEU A 137 14.24 -8.36 -11.60
C LEU A 137 13.30 -7.79 -12.67
N PRO A 138 13.43 -8.21 -13.95
CA PRO A 138 12.35 -8.02 -14.94
C PRO A 138 11.07 -8.73 -14.51
N LEU A 139 9.89 -8.23 -14.90
CA LEU A 139 8.59 -8.74 -14.45
C LEU A 139 8.43 -10.27 -14.58
N ALA A 140 8.85 -10.87 -15.71
CA ALA A 140 8.82 -12.32 -15.88
C ALA A 140 9.64 -13.05 -14.79
N GLY A 141 10.85 -12.56 -14.50
CA GLY A 141 11.69 -13.09 -13.43
C GLY A 141 11.10 -12.89 -12.04
N GLN A 142 10.31 -11.84 -11.81
CA GLN A 142 9.59 -11.64 -10.55
C GLN A 142 8.51 -12.69 -10.35
N HIS A 143 7.75 -13.03 -11.42
CA HIS A 143 6.79 -14.13 -11.37
C HIS A 143 7.50 -15.47 -11.12
N ASP A 144 8.63 -15.73 -11.76
CA ASP A 144 9.38 -16.97 -11.54
C ASP A 144 9.87 -17.11 -10.09
N VAL A 145 10.36 -16.02 -9.47
CA VAL A 145 10.75 -16.02 -8.05
C VAL A 145 9.55 -16.27 -7.15
N LEU A 146 8.41 -15.63 -7.44
CA LEU A 146 7.18 -15.81 -6.69
C LEU A 146 6.69 -17.27 -6.75
N GLU A 147 6.65 -17.88 -7.94
CA GLU A 147 6.24 -19.28 -8.10
C GLU A 147 7.19 -20.25 -7.39
N ARG A 148 8.50 -20.01 -7.43
CA ARG A 148 9.47 -20.80 -6.65
C ARG A 148 9.24 -20.65 -5.15
N PHE A 149 8.91 -19.45 -4.67
CA PHE A 149 8.60 -19.21 -3.26
C PHE A 149 7.35 -19.96 -2.83
N LYS A 150 6.28 -19.89 -3.64
CA LYS A 150 5.03 -20.65 -3.42
C LYS A 150 5.30 -22.14 -3.35
N HIS A 151 6.07 -22.69 -4.28
CA HIS A 151 6.43 -24.10 -4.30
C HIS A 151 7.24 -24.53 -3.07
N THR A 152 8.25 -23.75 -2.69
CA THR A 152 9.15 -24.06 -1.57
C THR A 152 8.44 -23.98 -0.21
N THR A 153 7.56 -22.99 -0.03
CA THR A 153 6.95 -22.69 1.28
C THR A 153 5.53 -23.24 1.43
N GLY A 154 4.86 -23.57 0.31
CA GLY A 154 3.44 -23.86 0.26
C GLY A 154 2.55 -22.67 0.65
N LEU A 155 3.09 -21.45 0.62
CA LEU A 155 2.34 -20.22 0.91
C LEU A 155 1.86 -19.58 -0.38
N GLU A 156 0.55 -19.42 -0.49
CA GLU A 156 -0.16 -18.72 -1.56
C GLU A 156 -0.43 -17.27 -1.15
N PRO A 157 -0.02 -16.27 -1.95
CA PRO A 157 -0.36 -14.89 -1.68
C PRO A 157 -1.87 -14.67 -1.65
N ALA A 158 -2.33 -13.78 -0.76
CA ALA A 158 -3.69 -13.28 -0.79
C ALA A 158 -3.92 -12.33 -1.98
N ALA A 159 -2.87 -11.61 -2.40
CA ALA A 159 -2.90 -10.75 -3.57
C ALA A 159 -1.49 -10.52 -4.14
N VAL A 160 -1.42 -10.38 -5.46
CA VAL A 160 -0.24 -9.95 -6.22
C VAL A 160 -0.65 -8.75 -7.08
N VAL A 161 0.07 -7.64 -6.94
CA VAL A 161 -0.27 -6.37 -7.58
C VAL A 161 0.88 -5.93 -8.47
N TYR A 162 0.62 -5.75 -9.76
CA TYR A 162 1.53 -5.00 -10.64
C TYR A 162 1.38 -3.50 -10.38
N THR A 163 2.50 -2.84 -10.09
CA THR A 163 2.51 -1.44 -9.63
C THR A 163 2.33 -0.39 -10.74
N GLY A 164 2.06 -0.82 -11.97
CA GLY A 164 2.05 0.05 -13.14
C GLY A 164 3.46 0.51 -13.56
N GLY A 165 4.51 -0.05 -12.95
CA GLY A 165 5.91 0.30 -13.18
C GLY A 165 6.76 -0.93 -13.48
N LYS A 166 7.73 -1.21 -12.61
CA LYS A 166 8.64 -2.34 -12.73
C LYS A 166 8.47 -3.41 -11.65
N SER A 167 7.57 -3.22 -10.69
CA SER A 167 7.52 -4.09 -9.51
C SER A 167 6.20 -4.82 -9.33
N LEU A 168 6.29 -5.99 -8.70
CA LEU A 168 5.17 -6.69 -8.08
C LEU A 168 5.15 -6.40 -6.58
N HIS A 169 3.98 -6.07 -6.04
CA HIS A 169 3.72 -6.09 -4.61
C HIS A 169 2.96 -7.35 -4.24
N VAL A 170 3.43 -8.07 -3.25
CA VAL A 170 2.87 -9.36 -2.84
C VAL A 170 2.40 -9.27 -1.40
N TYR A 171 1.20 -9.79 -1.12
CA TYR A 171 0.54 -9.68 0.17
C TYR A 171 0.15 -11.06 0.71
N PHE A 172 0.45 -11.33 1.97
CA PHE A 172 -0.06 -12.50 2.70
C PHE A 172 -1.01 -12.06 3.80
N ARG A 173 -2.23 -12.59 3.81
CA ARG A 173 -3.24 -12.26 4.82
C ARG A 173 -3.04 -13.09 6.08
N CYS A 174 -3.17 -12.43 7.23
CA CYS A 174 -3.16 -13.09 8.52
C CYS A 174 -4.58 -13.51 8.91
N THR A 175 -4.74 -14.71 9.48
CA THR A 175 -6.04 -15.17 10.01
C THR A 175 -6.49 -14.33 11.21
N ILE A 176 -5.52 -13.94 12.05
CA ILE A 176 -5.69 -13.05 13.20
C ILE A 176 -4.64 -11.96 13.07
N GLY A 177 -5.01 -10.71 13.34
CA GLY A 177 -4.08 -9.57 13.28
C GLY A 177 -2.85 -9.80 14.16
N LEU A 178 -1.66 -9.59 13.60
CA LEU A 178 -0.38 -9.75 14.28
C LEU A 178 -0.08 -8.53 15.16
N SER A 179 0.63 -8.75 16.27
CA SER A 179 1.27 -7.64 16.99
C SER A 179 2.34 -6.98 16.10
N PRO A 180 2.69 -5.72 16.33
CA PRO A 180 3.77 -5.05 15.59
C PRO A 180 5.09 -5.81 15.61
N GLU A 181 5.46 -6.41 16.74
CA GLU A 181 6.70 -7.18 16.92
C GLU A 181 6.68 -8.47 16.10
N SER A 182 5.55 -9.20 16.16
CA SER A 182 5.34 -10.41 15.38
C SER A 182 5.37 -10.13 13.88
N TRP A 183 4.76 -9.01 13.47
CA TRP A 183 4.77 -8.55 12.09
C TRP A 183 6.19 -8.21 11.63
N ILE A 184 6.96 -7.43 12.40
CA ILE A 184 8.34 -7.07 12.06
C ILE A 184 9.20 -8.32 11.88
N CYS A 185 9.08 -9.29 12.78
CA CYS A 185 9.80 -10.56 12.68
C CYS A 185 9.50 -11.27 11.36
N LEU A 186 8.23 -11.55 11.09
CA LEU A 186 7.83 -12.28 9.89
C LEU A 186 8.09 -11.51 8.58
N ASN A 187 7.85 -10.20 8.56
CA ASN A 187 8.04 -9.40 7.36
C ASN A 187 9.53 -9.26 7.00
N ARG A 188 10.42 -9.24 8.00
CA ARG A 188 11.87 -9.32 7.77
C ARG A 188 12.29 -10.66 7.18
N LYS A 189 11.78 -11.76 7.74
CA LYS A 189 12.03 -13.10 7.16
C LYS A 189 11.56 -13.17 5.72
N LEU A 190 10.37 -12.64 5.44
CA LEU A 190 9.82 -12.58 4.09
C LEU A 190 10.70 -11.73 3.16
N ALA A 191 11.13 -10.55 3.60
CA ALA A 191 12.01 -9.68 2.83
C ALA A 191 13.35 -10.35 2.52
N ILE A 192 13.97 -11.04 3.49
CA ILE A 192 15.21 -11.79 3.29
C ILE A 192 15.01 -12.94 2.31
N ALA A 193 13.95 -13.74 2.49
CA ALA A 193 13.65 -14.88 1.63
C ALA A 193 13.34 -14.49 0.17
N GLN A 194 13.03 -13.22 -0.07
CA GLN A 194 12.67 -12.69 -1.39
C GLN A 194 13.64 -11.62 -1.89
N ASN A 195 14.75 -11.37 -1.17
CA ASN A 195 15.69 -10.29 -1.47
C ASN A 195 15.03 -8.91 -1.67
N ALA A 196 13.95 -8.63 -0.93
CA ALA A 196 13.22 -7.37 -1.04
C ALA A 196 13.93 -6.21 -0.32
N ASP A 197 13.63 -4.96 -0.73
CA ASP A 197 14.11 -3.76 -0.05
C ASP A 197 13.78 -3.79 1.46
N PRO A 198 14.78 -3.76 2.35
CA PRO A 198 14.57 -3.73 3.80
C PRO A 198 13.67 -2.58 4.28
N ALA A 199 13.57 -1.47 3.53
CA ALA A 199 12.70 -0.35 3.85
C ALA A 199 11.20 -0.71 3.81
N ILE A 200 10.84 -1.87 3.25
CA ILE A 200 9.48 -2.42 3.31
C ILE A 200 9.11 -2.88 4.72
N CYS A 201 10.08 -3.21 5.57
CA CYS A 201 9.90 -3.65 6.96
C CYS A 201 9.58 -2.48 7.89
N ASN A 202 8.59 -1.68 7.49
CA ASN A 202 8.10 -0.49 8.15
C ASN A 202 6.60 -0.68 8.40
N LEU A 203 6.17 -0.63 9.67
CA LEU A 203 4.77 -0.93 10.05
C LEU A 203 3.79 -0.08 9.24
N ALA A 204 4.05 1.23 9.15
CA ALA A 204 3.27 2.20 8.40
C ALA A 204 3.82 2.40 6.98
N ARG A 205 4.29 1.33 6.33
CA ARG A 205 4.65 1.38 4.92
C ARG A 205 3.39 1.64 4.09
N SER A 206 3.44 2.71 3.29
CA SER A 206 2.42 2.99 2.28
C SER A 206 2.71 2.18 1.01
N MET A 207 1.69 1.54 0.45
CA MET A 207 1.78 0.71 -0.74
C MET A 207 0.91 1.26 -1.87
N ARG A 208 1.18 0.87 -3.11
CA ARG A 208 0.36 1.23 -4.28
C ARG A 208 -1.01 0.55 -4.20
N LEU A 209 -2.07 1.30 -4.49
CA LEU A 209 -3.44 0.78 -4.49
C LEU A 209 -3.85 0.32 -5.90
N PRO A 210 -4.17 -0.96 -6.13
CA PRO A 210 -4.66 -1.42 -7.43
C PRO A 210 -6.02 -0.80 -7.78
N GLY A 211 -6.26 -0.62 -9.08
CA GLY A 211 -7.38 0.15 -9.62
C GLY A 211 -7.13 1.66 -9.72
N MET A 212 -5.95 2.13 -9.28
CA MET A 212 -5.45 3.47 -9.62
C MET A 212 -4.60 3.40 -10.91
N VAL A 213 -4.11 4.54 -11.38
CA VAL A 213 -3.16 4.59 -12.50
C VAL A 213 -1.82 5.22 -12.10
N ARG A 214 -0.75 4.78 -12.76
CA ARG A 214 0.57 5.39 -12.72
C ARG A 214 0.82 6.14 -14.02
N ARG A 215 1.41 7.32 -13.91
CA ARG A 215 1.91 8.12 -15.04
C ARG A 215 3.35 8.53 -14.75
N GLU A 216 4.12 8.68 -15.81
CA GLU A 216 5.54 9.05 -15.77
C GLU A 216 5.74 10.29 -16.63
N VAL A 217 6.80 11.07 -16.40
CA VAL A 217 7.17 12.13 -17.35
C VAL A 217 8.08 11.55 -18.42
N LYS A 218 7.70 11.74 -19.68
CA LYS A 218 8.49 11.40 -20.85
C LYS A 218 8.56 12.63 -21.75
N ASN A 219 9.77 13.11 -22.02
CA ASN A 219 10.01 14.28 -22.87
C ASN A 219 9.24 15.54 -22.40
N GLY A 220 9.16 15.76 -21.08
CA GLY A 220 8.43 16.90 -20.50
C GLY A 220 6.92 16.74 -20.43
N GLU A 221 6.37 15.63 -20.92
CA GLU A 221 4.93 15.37 -20.94
C GLU A 221 4.53 14.17 -20.09
N LEU A 222 3.31 14.18 -19.60
CA LEU A 222 2.78 13.10 -18.78
C LEU A 222 2.36 11.91 -19.65
N SER A 223 2.97 10.76 -19.45
CA SER A 223 2.73 9.53 -20.20
C SER A 223 1.26 9.10 -20.19
N SER A 224 0.88 8.18 -21.07
CA SER A 224 -0.40 7.48 -20.95
C SER A 224 -0.57 6.87 -19.56
N ALA A 225 -1.82 6.84 -19.07
CA ALA A 225 -2.17 6.21 -17.82
C ALA A 225 -1.95 4.69 -17.90
N ARG A 226 -1.12 4.15 -17.01
CA ARG A 226 -0.93 2.71 -16.85
C ARG A 226 -1.66 2.23 -15.60
N ALA A 227 -2.55 1.25 -15.75
CA ALA A 227 -3.27 0.72 -14.60
C ALA A 227 -2.31 0.03 -13.62
N ILE A 228 -2.59 0.20 -12.33
CA ILE A 228 -2.04 -0.62 -11.25
C ILE A 228 -3.02 -1.78 -11.10
N THR A 229 -2.58 -3.00 -11.39
CA THR A 229 -3.47 -4.15 -11.59
C THR A 229 -3.30 -5.21 -10.50
N LEU A 230 -4.41 -5.83 -10.12
CA LEU A 230 -4.42 -7.07 -9.36
C LEU A 230 -4.19 -8.23 -10.34
N GLU A 231 -2.99 -8.81 -10.33
CA GLU A 231 -2.58 -9.88 -11.26
C GLU A 231 -3.04 -11.25 -10.78
N ASP A 232 -2.98 -11.48 -9.46
CA ASP A 232 -3.40 -12.73 -8.84
C ASP A 232 -3.99 -12.46 -7.44
N TYR A 233 -4.87 -13.34 -6.98
CA TYR A 233 -5.48 -13.27 -5.66
C TYR A 233 -5.99 -14.63 -5.20
N SER A 234 -5.99 -14.86 -3.89
CA SER A 234 -6.54 -16.05 -3.29
C SER A 234 -7.21 -15.74 -1.96
N THR A 235 -8.06 -16.65 -1.47
CA THR A 235 -8.66 -16.55 -0.13
C THR A 235 -7.73 -17.06 0.97
N SER A 236 -6.47 -17.34 0.65
CA SER A 236 -5.50 -17.90 1.59
C SER A 236 -5.23 -16.95 2.74
N GLN A 237 -5.19 -17.52 3.94
CA GLN A 237 -4.91 -16.81 5.17
C GLN A 237 -4.12 -17.71 6.11
N TYR A 238 -3.19 -17.11 6.85
CA TYR A 238 -2.24 -17.88 7.65
C TYR A 238 -2.15 -17.36 9.09
N SER A 239 -1.94 -18.27 10.02
CA SER A 239 -1.56 -17.92 11.39
C SER A 239 -0.08 -17.57 11.46
N PHE A 240 0.34 -16.88 12.53
CA PHE A 240 1.74 -16.63 12.82
C PHE A 240 2.58 -17.91 12.75
N ARG A 241 2.11 -18.99 13.38
CA ARG A 241 2.81 -20.28 13.42
C ARG A 241 3.03 -20.85 12.02
N LYS A 242 2.00 -20.83 11.16
CA LYS A 242 2.11 -21.38 9.80
C LYS A 242 3.07 -20.57 8.94
N LEU A 243 3.02 -19.23 9.03
CA LEU A 243 3.96 -18.34 8.32
C LEU A 243 5.39 -18.57 8.82
N ASN A 244 5.60 -18.57 10.13
CA ASN A 244 6.93 -18.73 10.71
C ASN A 244 7.55 -20.08 10.33
N THR A 245 6.81 -21.19 10.49
CA THR A 245 7.31 -22.52 10.11
C THR A 245 7.64 -22.62 8.63
N ALA A 246 6.80 -22.05 7.76
CA ALA A 246 7.05 -22.08 6.32
C ALA A 246 8.28 -21.26 5.91
N LEU A 247 8.51 -20.11 6.56
CA LEU A 247 9.69 -19.28 6.34
C LEU A 247 10.96 -19.92 6.92
N ASP A 248 10.88 -20.54 8.09
CA ASP A 248 12.02 -21.25 8.72
C ASP A 248 12.45 -22.46 7.87
N ALA A 249 11.49 -23.14 7.24
CA ALA A 249 11.75 -24.28 6.35
C ALA A 249 12.56 -23.90 5.08
N THR A 250 12.73 -22.60 4.78
CA THR A 250 13.64 -22.15 3.71
C THR A 250 15.11 -22.39 4.03
N GLY A 251 15.46 -22.66 5.30
CA GLY A 251 16.84 -22.87 5.75
C GLY A 251 17.65 -21.57 5.90
N LEU A 252 17.05 -20.41 5.65
CA LEU A 252 17.71 -19.10 5.77
C LEU A 252 17.85 -18.62 7.23
N PHE A 253 17.12 -19.24 8.16
CA PHE A 253 17.03 -18.81 9.56
C PHE A 253 17.41 -19.97 10.50
N PRO A 254 18.72 -20.27 10.65
CA PRO A 254 19.19 -21.47 11.37
C PRO A 254 18.83 -21.49 12.87
N TYR A 255 18.43 -20.36 13.44
CA TYR A 255 18.06 -20.23 14.86
C TYR A 255 16.60 -19.79 15.08
N GLY A 256 15.80 -19.70 14.01
CA GLY A 256 14.49 -19.05 14.06
C GLY A 256 14.60 -17.55 13.95
#